data_AF-M4UM06-F1
#
_entry.id   AF-M4UM06-F1
#
_cell.length_a   1.000
_cell.length_b   1.000
_cell.length_c   1.000
_cell.angle_alpha   90.00
_cell.angle_beta   90.00
_cell.angle_gamma   90.00
#
_symmetry.space_group_name_H-M   'P 1'
#
loop_
_entity.id
_entity.type
_entity.pdbx_description
1 polymer ?
#
loop_
_entity_poly.entity_id
_entity_poly.type
_entity_poly.pdbx_seq_one_letter_code
_entity_poly.pdbx_strand_id
1 'polypeptide(L)'
;MMKTVLMFSLFIVFALSACTSEKAIAPKAISTGILVGADIDEHQCIGSAGYLWCAKLKQCARPWELAAQQNFQNTAPSFKDYCKK
;
A
#
# COMPACT_ATOMS: atom_id res chain seq x y z
N MET A 1 3.41 -1.14 44.46
CA MET A 1 2.66 -1.24 43.18
C MET A 1 3.36 -0.55 42.00
N MET A 2 4.26 0.42 42.21
CA MET A 2 5.08 1.00 41.11
C MET A 2 6.26 0.11 40.68
N LYS A 3 6.80 -0.72 41.59
CA LYS A 3 7.95 -1.62 41.32
C LYS A 3 7.58 -2.84 40.45
N THR A 4 6.34 -3.33 40.53
CA THR A 4 5.85 -4.42 39.67
C THR A 4 5.60 -3.95 38.24
N VAL A 5 5.15 -2.69 38.06
CA VAL A 5 5.02 -2.05 36.74
C VAL A 5 6.39 -1.86 36.07
N LEU A 6 7.43 -1.51 36.84
CA LEU A 6 8.79 -1.30 36.33
C LEU A 6 9.46 -2.60 35.84
N MET A 7 9.14 -3.74 36.46
CA MET A 7 9.65 -5.06 36.03
C MET A 7 8.88 -5.62 34.83
N PHE A 8 7.57 -5.37 34.74
CA PHE A 8 6.76 -5.78 33.58
C PHE A 8 7.07 -4.96 32.32
N SER A 9 7.40 -3.68 32.47
CA SER A 9 7.79 -2.81 31.34
C SER A 9 9.18 -3.12 30.78
N LEU A 10 10.10 -3.66 31.60
CA LEU A 10 11.42 -4.10 31.12
C LEU A 10 11.33 -5.39 30.26
N PHE A 11 10.35 -6.25 30.51
CA PHE A 11 10.14 -7.48 29.74
C PHE A 11 9.54 -7.23 28.34
N ILE A 12 8.74 -6.17 28.18
CA ILE A 12 8.09 -5.82 26.90
C ILE A 12 9.10 -5.27 25.88
N VAL A 13 10.16 -4.58 26.33
CA VAL A 13 11.18 -4.01 25.44
C VAL A 13 12.10 -5.09 24.84
N PHE A 14 12.34 -6.20 25.53
CA PHE A 14 13.20 -7.28 25.05
C PHE A 14 12.57 -8.13 23.93
N ALA A 15 11.23 -8.16 23.83
CA ALA A 15 10.51 -8.98 22.85
C ALA A 15 10.42 -8.34 21.45
N LEU A 16 10.67 -7.03 21.31
CA LEU A 16 10.54 -6.30 20.04
C LEU A 16 11.81 -6.29 19.18
N SER A 17 12.94 -6.84 19.66
CA SER A 17 14.24 -6.75 18.97
C SER A 17 14.60 -7.98 18.10
N ALA A 18 13.67 -8.91 17.85
CA ALA A 18 14.00 -10.20 17.23
C ALA A 18 13.66 -10.34 15.73
N CYS A 19 13.39 -9.24 15.00
CA CYS A 19 13.18 -9.29 13.56
C CYS A 19 13.90 -8.15 12.82
N THR A 20 15.23 -8.13 12.82
CA THR A 20 15.97 -7.56 11.70
C THR A 20 16.41 -8.72 10.81
N SER A 21 15.63 -9.03 9.77
CA SER A 21 16.08 -9.90 8.69
C SER A 21 16.86 -9.04 7.71
N GLU A 22 18.18 -9.00 7.85
CA GLU A 22 19.08 -8.56 6.78
C GLU A 22 19.00 -9.59 5.65
N LYS A 23 18.01 -9.41 4.79
CA LYS A 23 17.97 -10.11 3.51
C LYS A 23 18.97 -9.40 2.60
N ALA A 24 20.19 -9.94 2.54
CA ALA A 24 21.18 -9.55 1.55
C ALA A 24 20.54 -9.69 0.15
N ILE A 25 20.33 -8.57 -0.52
CA ILE A 25 19.91 -8.54 -1.93
C ILE A 25 21.16 -8.92 -2.73
N ALA A 26 21.29 -10.21 -3.03
CA ALA A 26 22.17 -10.64 -4.11
C ALA A 26 21.76 -9.89 -5.39
N PRO A 27 22.69 -9.45 -6.24
CA PRO A 27 22.36 -8.83 -7.51
C PRO A 27 21.66 -9.88 -8.38
N LYS A 28 20.33 -9.86 -8.39
CA LYS A 28 19.53 -10.65 -9.32
C LYS A 28 19.86 -10.10 -10.70
N ALA A 29 20.53 -10.92 -11.51
CA ALA A 29 20.85 -10.59 -12.89
C ALA A 29 19.62 -9.97 -13.56
N ILE A 30 19.76 -8.72 -14.02
CA ILE A 30 18.72 -8.00 -14.74
C ILE A 30 18.48 -8.76 -16.03
N SER A 31 17.36 -9.47 -16.10
CA SER A 31 16.83 -9.97 -17.36
C SER A 31 16.55 -8.74 -18.24
N THR A 32 17.23 -8.64 -19.37
CA THR A 32 17.13 -7.56 -20.37
C THR A 32 15.78 -7.54 -21.11
N GLY A 33 14.75 -8.17 -20.57
CA GLY A 33 13.39 -8.14 -21.10
C GLY A 33 12.63 -6.90 -20.61
N ILE A 34 11.84 -6.31 -21.50
CA ILE A 34 10.82 -5.32 -21.10
C ILE A 34 9.85 -6.01 -20.13
N LEU A 35 9.76 -5.50 -18.90
CA LEU A 35 8.80 -5.96 -17.91
C LEU A 35 7.41 -5.44 -18.27
N VAL A 36 6.53 -6.32 -18.75
CA VAL A 36 5.13 -6.00 -19.01
C VAL A 36 4.38 -5.85 -17.67
N GLY A 37 3.56 -4.82 -17.55
CA GLY A 37 2.75 -4.57 -16.34
C GLY A 37 3.50 -3.93 -15.16
N ALA A 38 4.71 -3.42 -15.40
CA ALA A 38 5.48 -2.64 -14.43
C ALA A 38 5.24 -1.12 -14.58
N ASP A 39 4.11 -0.70 -15.15
CA ASP A 39 3.69 0.69 -15.27
C ASP A 39 3.20 1.20 -13.92
N ILE A 40 3.95 2.13 -13.34
CA ILE A 40 3.68 2.71 -12.02
C ILE A 40 3.62 4.23 -12.20
N ASP A 41 2.55 4.87 -11.73
CA ASP A 41 2.40 6.34 -11.75
C ASP A 41 3.10 7.03 -10.55
N GLU A 42 3.01 8.36 -10.47
CA GLU A 42 3.60 9.16 -9.38
C GLU A 42 3.03 8.83 -8.00
N HIS A 43 1.84 8.25 -7.95
CA HIS A 43 1.16 7.80 -6.75
C HIS A 43 1.40 6.31 -6.43
N GLN A 44 2.28 5.66 -7.20
CA GLN A 44 2.58 4.24 -7.11
C GLN A 44 1.40 3.32 -7.50
N CYS A 45 0.45 3.82 -8.30
CA CYS A 45 -0.65 3.03 -8.83
C CYS A 45 -0.23 2.28 -10.09
N ILE A 46 -0.64 1.01 -10.18
CA ILE A 46 -0.36 0.15 -11.35
C ILE A 46 -1.52 0.25 -12.34
N GLY A 47 -1.32 1.00 -13.43
CA GLY A 47 -2.37 1.29 -14.41
C GLY A 47 -2.86 0.05 -15.16
N SER A 48 -1.96 -0.86 -15.54
CA SER A 48 -2.27 -2.14 -16.19
C SER A 48 -3.06 -3.09 -15.30
N ALA A 49 -2.95 -2.95 -13.98
CA ALA A 49 -3.77 -3.65 -13.00
C ALA A 49 -5.10 -2.91 -12.71
N GLY A 50 -5.37 -1.81 -13.43
CA GLY A 50 -6.58 -1.00 -13.36
C GLY A 50 -6.71 -0.13 -12.12
N TYR A 51 -5.60 0.14 -11.44
CA TYR A 51 -5.57 1.07 -10.32
C TYR A 51 -5.47 2.52 -10.80
N LEU A 52 -6.27 3.40 -10.21
CA LEU A 52 -6.21 4.84 -10.40
C LEU A 52 -6.10 5.55 -9.06
N TRP A 53 -5.32 6.62 -9.00
CA TRP A 53 -5.22 7.43 -7.79
C TRP A 53 -6.54 8.12 -7.45
N CYS A 54 -7.00 7.96 -6.21
CA CYS A 54 -8.16 8.66 -5.67
C CYS A 54 -7.75 9.63 -4.57
N ALA A 55 -7.76 10.93 -4.87
CA ALA A 55 -7.24 11.94 -3.95
C ALA A 55 -8.05 12.06 -2.64
N LYS A 56 -9.37 11.83 -2.69
CA LYS A 56 -10.25 11.76 -1.52
C LYS A 56 -9.87 10.64 -0.55
N LEU A 57 -9.52 9.46 -1.09
CA LEU A 57 -9.18 8.28 -0.29
C LEU A 57 -7.67 8.16 0.00
N LYS A 58 -6.85 8.97 -0.67
CA LYS A 58 -5.38 8.93 -0.63
C LYS A 58 -4.83 7.52 -0.89
N GLN A 59 -5.43 6.81 -1.83
CA GLN A 59 -5.02 5.46 -2.20
C GLN A 59 -5.32 5.19 -3.68
N CYS A 60 -4.65 4.16 -4.20
CA CYS A 60 -4.95 3.60 -5.50
C CYS A 60 -6.23 2.75 -5.41
N ALA A 61 -7.25 3.10 -6.19
CA ALA A 61 -8.54 2.42 -6.20
C ALA A 61 -8.88 1.94 -7.61
N ARG A 62 -9.63 0.84 -7.69
CA ARG A 62 -10.21 0.34 -8.94
C ARG A 62 -11.59 0.98 -9.12
N PRO A 63 -11.84 1.73 -10.21
CA PRO A 63 -13.10 2.46 -10.38
C PRO A 63 -14.36 1.60 -10.25
N TRP A 64 -14.34 0.37 -10.75
CA TRP A 64 -15.50 -0.53 -10.70
C TRP A 64 -15.77 -1.09 -9.31
N GLU A 65 -14.73 -1.44 -8.54
CA GLU A 65 -14.89 -1.90 -7.16
C GLU A 65 -15.37 -0.76 -6.28
N LEU A 66 -14.79 0.43 -6.45
CA LEU A 66 -15.19 1.61 -5.70
C LEU A 66 -16.63 2.03 -6.04
N ALA A 67 -17.02 1.99 -7.32
CA ALA A 67 -18.39 2.25 -7.75
C ALA A 67 -19.40 1.31 -7.10
N ALA A 68 -19.09 0.00 -7.04
CA ALA A 68 -19.94 -1.00 -6.38
C ALA A 68 -20.05 -0.76 -4.86
N GLN A 69 -18.94 -0.40 -4.20
CA GLN A 69 -18.91 -0.14 -2.75
C GLN A 69 -19.61 1.16 -2.36
N GLN A 70 -19.47 2.19 -3.20
CA GLN A 70 -19.95 3.55 -2.91
C GLN A 70 -21.26 3.88 -3.63
N ASN A 71 -21.82 2.90 -4.35
CA ASN A 71 -23.09 2.97 -5.06
C ASN A 71 -23.20 4.16 -6.04
N PHE A 72 -22.16 4.39 -6.84
CA PHE A 72 -22.17 5.37 -7.95
C PHE A 72 -21.97 4.68 -9.30
N GLN A 73 -22.20 5.40 -10.40
CA GLN A 73 -22.09 4.83 -11.75
C GLN A 73 -20.63 4.48 -12.08
N ASN A 74 -20.36 3.28 -12.57
CA ASN A 74 -19.02 2.86 -13.00
C ASN A 74 -18.60 3.55 -14.32
N THR A 75 -18.32 4.85 -14.26
CA THR A 75 -17.87 5.67 -15.39
C THR A 75 -16.70 6.54 -14.98
N ALA A 76 -15.85 6.92 -15.95
CA ALA A 76 -14.70 7.77 -15.69
C ALA A 76 -15.08 9.15 -15.09
N PRO A 77 -16.15 9.84 -15.56
CA PRO A 77 -16.63 11.06 -14.91
C PRO A 77 -17.05 10.85 -13.46
N SER A 78 -17.86 9.82 -13.17
CA SER A 78 -18.33 9.56 -11.81
C SER A 78 -17.20 9.19 -10.85
N PHE A 79 -16.20 8.42 -11.29
CA PHE A 79 -15.00 8.15 -10.50
C PHE A 79 -14.20 9.43 -10.23
N LYS A 80 -13.98 10.26 -11.26
CA LYS A 80 -13.28 11.54 -11.12
C LYS A 80 -14.01 12.45 -10.14
N ASP A 81 -15.33 12.54 -10.23
CA ASP A 81 -16.16 13.34 -9.33
C ASP A 81 -16.09 12.83 -7.90
N TYR A 82 -16.20 11.51 -7.70
CA TYR A 82 -16.06 10.89 -6.38
C TYR A 82 -14.70 11.17 -5.74
N CYS A 83 -13.63 11.15 -6.54
CA CYS A 83 -12.25 11.28 -6.07
C CYS A 83 -11.74 12.73 -5.97
N LYS A 84 -12.55 13.74 -6.29
CA LYS A 84 -12.23 15.15 -6.01
C LYS A 84 -12.01 15.35 -4.50
N LYS A 85 -10.96 16.11 -4.14
CA LYS A 85 -10.63 16.48 -2.76
C LYS A 85 -11.68 17.36 -2.12
#